data_AF-A0A2K6MDK1-F1
#
_entry.id   AF-A0A2K6MDK1-F1
#
_cell.length_a   1.000
_cell.length_b   1.000
_cell.length_c   1.000
_cell.angle_alpha   90.00
_cell.angle_beta   90.00
_cell.angle_gamma   90.00
#
_symmetry.space_group_name_H-M   'P 1'
#
loop_
_entity.id
_entity.type
_entity.pdbx_description
1 polymer ?
#
loop_
_entity_poly.entity_id
_entity_poly.type
_entity_poly.pdbx_seq_one_letter_code
_entity_poly.pdbx_strand_id
1 'polypeptide(L)'
;GRGPRKGSFSALVPAPGPPRPAKPGGAGGSQKLDPPNRPRLPDNYTQDTWRKLHEAVRAVQSSTSIRYNLEELYQAVENLCSHKVSPMLYKQLRQACEDHVQAQILPFREYPFFDSLDSVLFLKKINTCWQDHCRQMIMIRSIFLFLDRTYVLQNSTLPSICQNH
;
A
#
# COMPACT_ATOMS: atom_id res chain seq x y z
N GLY A 1 28.73 -80.14 -15.38
CA GLY A 1 28.36 -81.25 -14.48
C GLY A 1 28.11 -80.72 -13.09
N ARG A 2 27.08 -81.28 -12.45
CA ARG A 2 26.59 -81.13 -11.07
C ARG A 2 27.60 -80.74 -9.96
N GLY A 3 27.22 -79.72 -9.17
CA GLY A 3 27.26 -79.65 -7.69
C GLY A 3 28.59 -79.80 -6.93
N PRO A 4 28.61 -79.65 -5.57
CA PRO A 4 27.47 -79.41 -4.68
C PRO A 4 27.65 -78.27 -3.65
N ARG A 5 26.50 -77.88 -3.07
CA ARG A 5 26.36 -77.22 -1.77
C ARG A 5 26.66 -78.22 -0.63
N LYS A 6 27.19 -77.74 0.50
CA LYS A 6 26.66 -77.99 1.87
C LYS A 6 27.52 -77.30 2.93
N GLY A 7 26.86 -76.74 3.94
CA GLY A 7 27.48 -76.17 5.12
C GLY A 7 26.49 -75.27 5.87
N SER A 8 25.51 -75.89 6.54
CA SER A 8 24.65 -75.22 7.51
C SER A 8 25.33 -75.32 8.88
N PHE A 9 25.47 -74.21 9.59
CA PHE A 9 25.62 -74.21 11.05
C PHE A 9 24.96 -72.96 11.62
N SER A 10 23.86 -73.18 12.33
CA SER A 10 23.26 -72.21 13.25
C SER A 10 24.27 -71.83 14.33
N ALA A 11 24.39 -70.54 14.61
CA ALA A 11 24.98 -70.07 15.85
C ALA A 11 24.35 -68.74 16.29
N LEU A 12 23.61 -68.84 17.38
CA LEU A 12 23.58 -67.91 18.51
C LEU A 12 23.02 -66.49 18.28
N VAL A 13 21.75 -66.36 18.68
CA VAL A 13 21.09 -65.11 19.08
C VAL A 13 21.84 -64.48 20.27
N PRO A 14 22.18 -63.18 20.24
CA PRO A 14 22.52 -62.42 21.44
C PRO A 14 21.28 -61.74 22.03
N ALA A 15 21.20 -61.80 23.36
CA ALA A 15 20.16 -61.29 24.24
C ALA A 15 19.89 -59.77 24.11
N PRO A 16 18.70 -59.29 24.54
CA PRO A 16 18.33 -57.87 24.47
C PRO A 16 19.14 -57.04 25.47
N GLY A 17 19.77 -55.97 24.97
CA GLY A 17 20.44 -54.97 25.80
C GLY A 17 19.45 -54.09 26.59
N PRO A 18 19.87 -53.52 27.74
CA PRO A 18 19.01 -52.70 28.59
C PRO A 18 18.65 -51.36 27.93
N PRO A 19 17.49 -50.76 28.25
CA PRO A 19 17.05 -49.51 27.63
C PRO A 19 17.94 -48.34 28.07
N ARG A 20 18.37 -47.54 27.10
CA ARG A 20 19.09 -46.28 27.35
C ARG A 20 18.15 -45.23 27.95
N PRO A 21 18.57 -44.43 28.94
CA PRO A 21 17.82 -43.25 29.36
C PRO A 21 17.94 -42.15 28.30
N ALA A 22 16.79 -41.63 27.87
CA ALA A 22 16.68 -40.50 26.96
C ALA A 22 17.15 -39.20 27.65
N LYS A 23 18.05 -38.47 27.02
CA LYS A 23 18.37 -37.07 27.37
C LYS A 23 17.26 -36.16 26.82
N PRO A 24 16.76 -35.16 27.58
CA PRO A 24 15.99 -34.07 26.99
C PRO A 24 16.96 -33.16 26.23
N GLY A 25 16.89 -33.20 24.90
CA GLY A 25 17.57 -32.25 24.02
C GLY A 25 16.86 -30.90 24.07
N GLY A 26 17.64 -29.84 24.33
CA GLY A 26 17.18 -28.48 24.52
C GLY A 26 16.41 -27.90 23.33
N ALA A 27 15.46 -27.06 23.69
CA ALA A 27 14.70 -26.19 22.81
C ALA A 27 15.63 -25.27 22.00
N GLY A 28 15.53 -25.37 20.69
CA GLY A 28 16.10 -24.43 19.72
C GLY A 28 15.03 -23.98 18.74
N GLY A 29 13.88 -23.53 19.25
CA GLY A 29 12.92 -22.81 18.43
C GLY A 29 13.52 -21.46 18.09
N SER A 30 13.88 -21.25 16.82
CA SER A 30 14.15 -19.91 16.29
C SER A 30 12.90 -19.07 16.47
N GLN A 31 12.81 -18.40 17.63
CA GLN A 31 11.87 -17.33 17.84
C GLN A 31 12.28 -16.23 16.87
N LYS A 32 11.56 -16.18 15.75
CA LYS A 32 11.52 -15.03 14.87
C LYS A 32 11.14 -13.85 15.75
N LEU A 33 12.13 -13.02 16.09
CA LEU A 33 11.94 -11.81 16.87
C LEU A 33 10.96 -10.93 16.06
N ASP A 34 9.71 -10.89 16.51
CA ASP A 34 8.79 -9.84 16.12
C ASP A 34 9.47 -8.49 16.43
N PRO A 35 9.52 -7.54 15.47
CA PRO A 35 10.11 -6.25 15.73
C PRO A 35 9.35 -5.57 16.89
N PRO A 36 10.06 -4.86 17.79
CA PRO A 36 9.52 -4.46 19.08
C PRO A 36 8.31 -3.56 18.87
N ASN A 37 7.19 -4.01 19.43
CA ASN A 37 5.98 -3.29 19.81
C ASN A 37 6.03 -1.78 19.47
N ARG A 38 5.67 -1.44 18.23
CA ARG A 38 5.43 -0.05 17.84
C ARG A 38 4.26 0.43 18.70
N PRO A 39 4.39 1.54 19.47
CA PRO A 39 3.31 2.04 20.31
C PRO A 39 2.02 2.15 19.50
N ARG A 40 0.91 1.63 20.03
CA ARG A 40 -0.40 1.86 19.40
C ARG A 40 -0.61 3.37 19.36
N LEU A 41 -0.82 3.90 18.16
CA LEU A 41 -1.13 5.32 18.00
C LEU A 41 -2.39 5.63 18.79
N PRO A 42 -2.50 6.83 19.41
CA PRO A 42 -3.74 7.28 20.01
C PRO A 42 -4.89 7.19 19.00
N ASP A 43 -6.10 6.82 19.45
CA ASP A 43 -7.23 6.58 18.55
C ASP A 43 -7.53 7.78 17.61
N ASN A 44 -7.28 9.01 18.09
CA ASN A 44 -7.47 10.25 17.31
C ASN A 44 -6.33 10.57 16.33
N TYR A 45 -5.14 10.00 16.50
CA TYR A 45 -3.97 10.34 15.69
C TYR A 45 -4.20 10.06 14.21
N THR A 46 -4.87 8.95 13.90
CA THR A 46 -5.17 8.57 12.51
C THR A 46 -6.04 9.61 11.83
N GLN A 47 -7.11 10.05 12.51
CA GLN A 47 -8.05 11.03 11.96
C GLN A 47 -7.41 12.42 11.85
N ASP A 48 -6.62 12.83 12.84
CA ASP A 48 -5.94 14.11 12.85
C ASP A 48 -4.86 14.20 11.75
N THR A 49 -4.10 13.12 11.57
CA THR A 49 -3.10 13.01 10.52
C THR A 49 -3.76 12.99 9.13
N TRP A 50 -4.87 12.25 8.98
CA TRP A 50 -5.64 12.29 7.74
C TRP A 50 -6.17 13.71 7.45
N ARG A 51 -6.70 14.43 8.45
CA ARG A 51 -7.21 15.80 8.25
C ARG A 51 -6.12 16.71 7.70
N LYS A 52 -4.91 16.64 8.26
CA LYS A 52 -3.73 17.39 7.74
C LYS A 52 -3.43 17.04 6.28
N LEU A 53 -3.37 15.75 5.95
CA LEU A 53 -3.12 15.29 4.58
C LEU A 53 -4.23 15.72 3.62
N HIS A 54 -5.49 15.63 4.04
CA HIS A 54 -6.65 16.03 3.25
C HIS A 54 -6.69 17.54 2.98
N GLU A 55 -6.28 18.36 3.95
CA GLU A 55 -6.10 19.79 3.73
C GLU A 55 -4.99 20.10 2.74
N ALA A 56 -3.88 19.36 2.77
CA ALA A 56 -2.83 19.49 1.77
C ALA A 56 -3.35 19.10 0.37
N VAL A 57 -4.08 17.98 0.25
CA VAL A 57 -4.71 17.57 -1.02
C VAL A 57 -5.66 18.64 -1.55
N ARG A 58 -6.54 19.19 -0.71
CA ARG A 58 -7.44 20.29 -1.10
C ARG A 58 -6.69 21.54 -1.52
N ALA A 59 -5.58 21.87 -0.86
CA ALA A 59 -4.75 23.00 -1.23
C ALA A 59 -4.17 22.82 -2.63
N VAL A 60 -3.65 21.63 -2.94
CA VAL A 60 -3.16 21.26 -4.28
C VAL A 60 -4.27 21.37 -5.33
N GLN A 61 -5.42 20.74 -5.07
CA GLN A 61 -6.59 20.75 -5.96
C GLN A 61 -7.13 22.16 -6.24
N SER A 62 -7.03 23.06 -5.25
CA SER A 62 -7.45 24.46 -5.39
C SER A 62 -6.36 25.35 -5.98
N SER A 63 -5.20 24.79 -6.36
CA SER A 63 -4.01 25.53 -6.81
C SER A 63 -3.56 26.61 -5.82
N THR A 64 -3.68 26.30 -4.52
CA THR A 64 -3.29 27.19 -3.40
C THR A 64 -2.05 26.66 -2.68
N SER A 65 -1.42 27.51 -1.87
CA SER A 65 -0.24 27.11 -1.10
C SER A 65 -0.58 26.09 0.00
N ILE A 66 0.23 25.04 0.10
CA ILE A 66 0.14 24.05 1.17
C ILE A 66 0.65 24.68 2.47
N ARG A 67 -0.18 24.68 3.52
CA ARG A 67 0.13 25.30 4.82
C ARG A 67 1.18 24.54 5.64
N TYR A 68 1.41 23.28 5.31
CA TYR A 68 2.31 22.37 6.00
C TYR A 68 3.60 22.19 5.21
N ASN A 69 4.71 21.92 5.90
CA ASN A 69 5.93 21.55 5.19
C ASN A 69 5.82 20.13 4.59
N LEU A 70 6.52 19.91 3.48
CA LEU A 70 6.45 18.66 2.72
C LEU A 70 7.00 17.47 3.52
N GLU A 71 8.08 17.68 4.27
CA GLU A 71 8.71 16.62 5.07
C GLU A 71 7.74 16.05 6.12
N GLU A 72 7.01 16.91 6.81
CA GLU A 72 5.98 16.50 7.75
C GLU A 72 4.82 15.76 7.08
N LEU A 73 4.48 16.09 5.83
CA LEU A 73 3.46 15.37 5.08
C LEU A 73 3.97 13.99 4.65
N TYR A 74 5.23 13.87 4.24
CA TYR A 74 5.86 12.59 3.92
C TYR A 74 5.91 11.67 5.16
N GLN A 75 6.36 12.21 6.30
CA GLN A 75 6.41 11.47 7.56
C GLN A 75 5.01 11.04 8.03
N ALA A 76 4.00 11.91 7.85
CA ALA A 76 2.61 11.58 8.16
C ALA A 76 2.10 10.38 7.35
N VAL A 77 2.37 10.34 6.04
CA VAL A 77 2.00 9.20 5.18
C VAL A 77 2.74 7.93 5.59
N GLU A 78 4.04 8.01 5.86
CA GLU A 78 4.85 6.87 6.29
C GLU A 78 4.35 6.27 7.63
N ASN A 79 4.03 7.14 8.60
CA ASN A 79 3.50 6.72 9.89
C ASN A 79 2.18 5.97 9.74
N LEU A 80 1.24 6.50 8.93
CA LEU A 80 -0.04 5.82 8.68
C LEU A 80 0.15 4.49 7.97
N CYS A 81 1.04 4.40 6.99
CA CYS A 81 1.31 3.17 6.26
C CYS A 81 1.97 2.10 7.14
N SER A 82 2.93 2.52 7.98
CA SER A 82 3.62 1.63 8.93
C SER A 82 2.70 1.00 9.97
N HIS A 83 1.57 1.65 10.28
CA HIS A 83 0.58 1.18 11.25
C HIS A 83 -0.59 0.41 10.61
N LYS A 84 -0.39 -0.10 9.38
CA LYS A 84 -1.38 -0.89 8.62
C LYS A 84 -2.68 -0.14 8.27
N VAL A 85 -2.63 1.20 8.23
CA VAL A 85 -3.78 2.05 7.85
C VAL A 85 -3.80 2.34 6.34
N SER A 86 -2.82 1.83 5.57
CA SER A 86 -2.69 2.03 4.13
C SER A 86 -3.97 1.80 3.30
N PRO A 87 -4.78 0.73 3.53
CA PRO A 87 -6.02 0.52 2.79
C PRO A 87 -7.05 1.64 2.98
N MET A 88 -7.19 2.14 4.21
CA MET A 88 -8.09 3.25 4.52
C MET A 88 -7.57 4.54 3.87
N LEU A 89 -6.27 4.81 4.01
CA LEU A 89 -5.63 6.00 3.45
C LEU A 89 -5.80 6.07 1.92
N TYR A 90 -5.61 4.94 1.23
CA TYR A 90 -5.83 4.85 -0.21
C TYR A 90 -7.28 5.14 -0.60
N LYS A 91 -8.25 4.54 0.11
CA LYS A 91 -9.69 4.79 -0.15
C LYS A 91 -10.06 6.25 0.04
N GLN A 92 -9.59 6.87 1.12
CA GLN A 92 -9.87 8.27 1.42
C GLN A 92 -9.23 9.22 0.41
N LEU A 93 -7.97 8.96 0.01
CA LEU A 93 -7.31 9.73 -1.04
C LEU A 93 -8.05 9.60 -2.38
N ARG A 94 -8.44 8.38 -2.76
CA ARG A 94 -9.21 8.13 -3.99
C ARG A 94 -10.52 8.90 -3.98
N GLN A 95 -11.27 8.86 -2.87
CA GLN A 95 -12.53 9.59 -2.74
C GLN A 95 -12.32 11.10 -2.88
N ALA A 96 -11.31 11.67 -2.22
CA ALA A 96 -11.01 13.10 -2.30
C ALA A 96 -10.65 13.55 -3.74
N CYS A 97 -9.97 12.70 -4.52
CA CYS A 97 -9.72 12.96 -5.93
C CYS A 97 -10.99 12.83 -6.78
N GLU A 98 -11.80 11.80 -6.53
CA GLU A 98 -13.06 11.55 -7.25
C GLU A 98 -14.06 12.70 -7.06
N ASP A 99 -14.25 13.15 -5.82
CA ASP A 99 -15.12 14.29 -5.48
C ASP A 99 -14.67 15.56 -6.20
N HIS A 100 -13.36 15.82 -6.25
CA HIS A 100 -12.82 16.99 -6.93
C HIS A 100 -13.04 16.93 -8.44
N VAL A 101 -12.78 15.78 -9.08
CA VAL A 101 -13.02 15.59 -10.52
C VAL A 101 -14.50 15.78 -10.86
N GLN A 102 -15.41 15.21 -10.05
CA GLN A 102 -16.85 15.41 -10.23
C GLN A 102 -17.23 16.89 -10.16
N ALA A 103 -16.71 17.63 -9.17
CA ALA A 103 -16.95 19.06 -9.04
C ALA A 103 -16.41 19.87 -10.24
N GLN A 104 -15.27 19.48 -10.82
CA GLN A 104 -14.74 20.12 -12.02
C GLN A 104 -15.56 19.83 -13.28
N ILE A 105 -16.29 18.70 -13.34
CA ILE A 105 -17.10 18.31 -14.51
C ILE A 105 -18.42 19.12 -14.59
N LEU A 106 -19.03 19.48 -13.46
CA LEU A 106 -20.34 20.14 -13.42
C LEU A 106 -20.43 21.40 -14.30
N PRO A 107 -19.47 22.35 -14.26
CA PRO A 107 -19.52 23.55 -15.09
C PRO A 107 -19.44 23.30 -16.60
N PHE A 108 -18.94 22.13 -17.03
CA PHE A 108 -18.92 21.75 -18.45
C PHE A 108 -20.25 21.17 -18.91
N ARG A 109 -21.01 20.53 -18.00
CA ARG A 109 -22.32 19.94 -18.29
C ARG A 109 -23.39 21.02 -18.48
N GLU A 110 -23.26 22.11 -17.75
CA GLU A 110 -24.20 23.24 -17.77
C GLU A 110 -23.81 24.31 -18.80
N TYR A 111 -22.72 24.11 -19.55
CA TYR A 111 -22.21 25.09 -20.51
C TYR A 111 -23.14 25.17 -21.73
N PRO A 112 -23.81 26.31 -21.97
CA PRO A 112 -24.74 26.40 -23.08
C PRO A 112 -23.95 26.66 -24.38
N PHE A 113 -24.26 25.87 -25.42
CA PHE A 113 -23.53 25.91 -26.68
C PHE A 113 -24.35 26.71 -27.70
N PHE A 114 -23.95 27.96 -27.98
CA PHE A 114 -24.71 28.85 -28.87
C PHE A 114 -24.01 29.16 -30.20
N ASP A 115 -22.68 29.07 -30.29
CA ASP A 115 -21.95 29.35 -31.55
C ASP A 115 -20.61 28.59 -31.68
N SER A 116 -20.01 28.61 -32.88
CA SER A 116 -18.74 27.95 -33.20
C SER A 116 -17.54 28.51 -32.42
N LEU A 117 -17.54 29.80 -32.08
CA LEU A 117 -16.52 30.41 -31.22
C LEU A 117 -16.57 29.87 -29.79
N ASP A 118 -17.77 29.53 -29.30
CA ASP A 118 -17.95 28.87 -27.98
C ASP A 118 -17.38 27.45 -27.97
N SER A 119 -17.37 26.77 -29.12
CA SER A 119 -16.77 25.43 -29.23
C SER A 119 -15.26 25.43 -28.96
N VAL A 120 -14.55 26.43 -29.49
CA VAL A 120 -13.10 26.57 -29.31
C VAL A 120 -12.78 27.00 -27.88
N LEU A 121 -13.58 27.89 -27.29
CA LEU A 121 -13.43 28.29 -25.89
C LEU A 121 -13.70 27.13 -24.93
N PHE A 122 -14.72 26.31 -25.21
CA PHE A 122 -15.03 25.10 -24.47
C PHE A 122 -13.87 24.10 -24.51
N LEU A 123 -13.33 23.81 -25.70
CA LEU A 123 -12.17 22.91 -25.85
C LEU A 123 -10.94 23.44 -25.11
N LYS A 124 -10.67 24.75 -25.18
CA LYS A 124 -9.59 25.37 -24.41
C LYS A 124 -9.79 25.21 -22.90
N LYS A 125 -11.02 25.39 -22.41
CA LYS A 125 -11.37 25.25 -20.99
C LYS A 125 -11.17 23.81 -20.51
N ILE A 126 -11.59 22.82 -21.30
CA ILE A 126 -11.33 21.39 -21.02
C ILE A 126 -9.83 21.12 -20.99
N ASN A 127 -9.08 21.58 -21.99
CA ASN A 127 -7.64 21.34 -22.05
C ASN A 127 -6.91 21.94 -20.84
N THR A 128 -7.26 23.16 -20.42
CA THR A 128 -6.69 23.77 -19.21
C THR A 128 -7.04 22.95 -17.96
N CYS A 129 -8.32 22.58 -17.79
CA CYS A 129 -8.75 21.74 -16.67
C CYS A 129 -8.00 20.41 -16.61
N TRP A 130 -7.76 19.78 -17.76
CA TRP A 130 -6.99 18.54 -17.86
C TRP A 130 -5.52 18.74 -17.48
N GLN A 131 -4.88 19.79 -18.00
CA GLN A 131 -3.48 20.11 -17.64
C GLN A 131 -3.33 20.41 -16.14
N ASP A 132 -4.29 21.13 -15.55
CA ASP A 132 -4.33 21.40 -14.12
C ASP A 132 -4.46 20.10 -13.32
N HIS A 133 -5.40 19.23 -13.72
CA HIS A 133 -5.58 17.91 -13.11
C HIS A 133 -4.28 17.10 -13.14
N CYS A 134 -3.60 17.02 -14.29
CA CYS A 134 -2.32 16.30 -14.39
C CYS A 134 -1.27 16.87 -13.43
N ARG A 135 -1.11 18.20 -13.36
CA ARG A 135 -0.14 18.85 -12.47
C ARG A 135 -0.46 18.60 -10.99
N GLN A 136 -1.73 18.71 -10.61
CA GLN A 136 -2.20 18.44 -9.26
C GLN A 136 -1.95 16.99 -8.86
N MET A 137 -2.25 16.04 -9.75
CA MET A 137 -2.05 14.61 -9.49
C MET A 137 -0.57 14.24 -9.34
N ILE A 138 0.35 14.87 -10.09
CA ILE A 138 1.79 14.71 -9.89
C ILE A 138 2.19 15.14 -8.48
N MET A 139 1.69 16.28 -8.00
CA MET A 139 1.99 16.79 -6.67
C MET A 139 1.40 15.89 -5.57
N ILE A 140 0.15 15.44 -5.73
CA ILE A 140 -0.48 14.47 -4.82
C ILE A 140 0.35 13.17 -4.79
N ARG A 141 0.74 12.62 -5.94
CA ARG A 141 1.59 11.42 -6.01
C ARG A 141 2.91 11.62 -5.28
N SER A 142 3.51 12.81 -5.35
CA SER A 142 4.76 13.10 -4.62
C SER A 142 4.56 13.01 -3.11
N ILE A 143 3.48 13.59 -2.56
CA ILE A 143 3.11 13.56 -1.13
C ILE A 143 2.85 12.13 -0.68
N PHE A 144 2.17 11.34 -1.49
CA PHE A 144 1.77 9.97 -1.16
C PHE A 144 2.71 8.89 -1.73
N LEU A 145 3.96 9.24 -2.05
CA LEU A 145 4.90 8.33 -2.72
C LEU A 145 5.15 7.04 -1.92
N PHE A 146 5.20 7.14 -0.59
CA PHE A 146 5.37 5.98 0.28
C PHE A 146 4.19 5.01 0.20
N LEU A 147 2.95 5.54 0.19
CA LEU A 147 1.74 4.74 0.01
C LEU A 147 1.75 4.02 -1.34
N ASP A 148 2.12 4.73 -2.42
CA ASP A 148 2.21 4.16 -3.77
C ASP A 148 3.21 3.00 -3.82
N ARG A 149 4.41 3.20 -3.24
CA ARG A 149 5.47 2.19 -3.26
C ARG A 149 5.22 0.97 -2.38
N THR A 150 4.61 1.17 -1.21
CA THR A 150 4.49 0.11 -0.21
C THR A 150 3.16 -0.65 -0.26
N TYR A 151 2.09 -0.02 -0.72
CA TYR A 151 0.76 -0.62 -0.70
C TYR A 151 0.21 -0.85 -2.11
N VAL A 152 0.30 0.16 -2.97
CA VAL A 152 -0.29 0.09 -4.32
C VAL A 152 0.51 -0.83 -5.24
N LEU A 153 1.85 -0.72 -5.26
CA LEU A 153 2.71 -1.62 -6.04
C LEU A 153 2.62 -3.09 -5.63
N GLN A 154 2.26 -3.38 -4.38
CA GLN A 154 2.11 -4.75 -3.87
C GLN A 154 0.75 -5.36 -4.20
N ASN A 155 -0.24 -4.54 -4.57
CA ASN A 155 -1.59 -4.96 -4.90
C ASN A 155 -1.87 -4.65 -6.38
N SER A 156 -1.51 -5.58 -7.26
CA SER A 156 -1.64 -5.45 -8.73
C SER A 156 -3.07 -5.21 -9.24
N THR A 157 -4.08 -5.36 -8.37
CA THR A 157 -5.49 -5.10 -8.67
C THR A 157 -5.92 -3.66 -8.35
N LEU A 158 -5.10 -2.87 -7.65
CA LEU A 158 -5.36 -1.46 -7.39
C LEU A 158 -4.67 -0.61 -8.45
N PRO A 159 -5.41 0.21 -9.22
CA PRO A 159 -4.78 1.15 -10.14
C PRO A 159 -3.85 2.09 -9.36
N SER A 160 -2.70 2.46 -9.93
CA SER A 160 -1.84 3.46 -9.31
C SER A 160 -2.61 4.74 -9.02
N ILE A 161 -2.18 5.55 -8.04
CA ILE A 161 -2.85 6.82 -7.69
C ILE A 161 -3.03 7.72 -8.93
N CYS A 162 -2.23 7.51 -9.99
CA CYS A 162 -2.32 8.20 -11.28
C CYS A 162 -2.81 7.33 -12.46
N GLN A 163 -3.27 6.10 -12.24
CA GLN A 163 -3.64 5.16 -13.32
C GLN A 163 -5.13 5.15 -13.66
N ASN A 164 -5.90 6.12 -13.18
CA ASN A 164 -7.16 6.45 -13.80
C ASN A 164 -6.88 7.58 -14.80
N HIS A 165 -6.94 7.21 -16.09
CA HIS A 165 -6.89 8.01 -17.32
C HIS A 165 -5.54 8.04 -18.07
#